data_AF-A0A0F9MST2-F1
#
_entry.id   AF-A0A0F9MST2-F1
#
_cell.length_a   1.000
_cell.length_b   1.000
_cell.length_c   1.000
_cell.angle_alpha   90.00
_cell.angle_beta   90.00
_cell.angle_gamma   90.00
#
_symmetry.space_group_name_H-M   'P 1'
#
loop_
_entity.id
_entity.type
_entity.pdbx_description
1 polymer ?
#
loop_
_entity_poly.entity_id
_entity_poly.type
_entity_poly.pdbx_seq_one_letter_code
_entity_poly.pdbx_strand_id
1 'polypeptide(L)'
;MTKKIKKTKENISNLPSKDGNYNIFNRKGEIVYTGEGNIKERISAHKRNDDKQFTDFTYNLEPSVKKRKEIEEKRIKKNKPPLNKQKK
;
A
#
# COMPACT_ATOMS: atom_id res chain seq x y z
N MET A 1 16.29 -12.74 9.19
CA MET A 1 15.17 -12.30 10.05
C MET A 1 14.24 -11.38 9.26
N THR A 2 13.14 -11.89 8.73
CA THR A 2 12.13 -11.12 8.01
C THR A 2 11.36 -10.25 9.00
N LYS A 3 11.62 -8.93 9.01
CA LYS A 3 10.82 -7.96 9.78
C LYS A 3 9.35 -8.16 9.41
N LYS A 4 8.55 -8.71 10.33
CA LYS A 4 7.09 -8.78 10.20
C LYS A 4 6.61 -7.35 9.95
N ILE A 5 6.10 -7.08 8.76
CA ILE A 5 5.54 -5.78 8.40
C ILE A 5 4.37 -5.58 9.37
N LYS A 6 4.47 -4.61 10.29
CA LYS A 6 3.39 -4.30 11.24
C LYS A 6 2.16 -3.91 10.42
N LYS A 7 1.18 -4.80 10.33
CA LYS A 7 -0.12 -4.54 9.72
C LYS A 7 -0.79 -3.40 10.50
N THR A 8 -1.24 -2.37 9.79
CA THR A 8 -1.90 -1.24 10.44
C THR A 8 -3.34 -1.64 10.71
N LYS A 9 -3.69 -1.87 11.98
CA LYS A 9 -5.09 -2.07 12.44
C LYS A 9 -5.81 -0.75 12.72
N GLU A 10 -5.40 0.35 12.10
CA GLU A 10 -6.05 1.64 12.29
C GLU A 10 -7.33 1.72 11.45
N ASN A 11 -8.36 2.33 12.02
CA ASN A 11 -9.53 2.73 11.25
C ASN A 11 -9.10 3.73 10.16
N ILE A 12 -9.61 3.55 8.95
CA ILE A 12 -9.29 4.39 7.79
C ILE A 12 -9.59 5.88 8.06
N SER A 13 -10.59 6.16 8.92
CA SER A 13 -10.95 7.51 9.36
C SER A 13 -9.77 8.25 10.03
N ASN A 14 -8.92 7.52 10.74
CA ASN A 14 -7.81 8.04 11.54
C ASN A 14 -6.51 8.14 10.74
N LEU A 15 -6.52 7.70 9.47
CA LEU A 15 -5.31 7.77 8.66
C LEU A 15 -4.89 9.22 8.41
N PRO A 16 -3.57 9.48 8.38
CA PRO A 16 -3.07 10.80 8.03
C PRO A 16 -3.41 11.12 6.57
N SER A 17 -3.95 12.31 6.33
CA SER A 17 -4.09 12.87 4.98
C SER A 17 -2.75 13.47 4.53
N LYS A 18 -1.74 12.60 4.42
CA LYS A 18 -0.38 12.94 4.01
C LYS A 18 0.06 12.01 2.91
N ASP A 19 1.00 12.49 2.10
CA ASP A 19 1.61 11.69 1.06
C ASP A 19 2.54 10.61 1.61
N GLY A 20 2.51 9.46 0.95
CA GLY A 20 3.37 8.34 1.29
C GLY A 20 3.24 7.18 0.32
N ASN A 21 3.84 6.06 0.73
CA ASN A 21 3.70 4.77 0.06
C ASN A 21 2.85 3.83 0.90
N TYR A 22 2.05 2.99 0.26
CA TYR A 22 1.22 2.01 0.93
C TYR A 22 1.29 0.64 0.26
N ASN A 23 1.02 -0.39 1.05
CA ASN A 23 0.86 -1.77 0.61
C ASN A 23 -0.52 -2.26 1.02
N ILE A 24 -1.13 -3.05 0.15
CA ILE A 24 -2.45 -3.65 0.35
C ILE A 24 -2.27 -5.16 0.44
N PHE A 25 -2.95 -5.78 1.41
CA PHE A 25 -2.84 -7.22 1.70
C PHE A 25 -4.16 -7.95 1.49
N ASN A 26 -4.11 -9.13 0.89
CA ASN A 26 -5.28 -10.02 0.81
C ASN A 26 -5.53 -10.77 2.14
N ARG A 27 -6.62 -11.55 2.18
CA ARG A 27 -6.97 -12.44 3.32
C ARG A 27 -5.86 -13.41 3.72
N LYS A 28 -4.97 -13.79 2.79
CA LYS A 28 -3.82 -14.66 3.04
C LYS A 28 -2.62 -13.93 3.67
N GLY A 29 -2.70 -12.60 3.80
CA GLY A 29 -1.61 -11.77 4.31
C GLY A 29 -0.49 -11.49 3.30
N GLU A 30 -0.77 -11.66 2.00
CA GLU A 30 0.17 -11.41 0.90
C GLU A 30 -0.03 -10.00 0.34
N ILE A 31 1.06 -9.35 -0.08
CA ILE A 31 1.01 -8.02 -0.70
C ILE A 31 0.45 -8.17 -2.12
N VAL A 32 -0.79 -7.73 -2.32
CA VAL A 32 -1.45 -7.80 -3.64
C VAL A 32 -1.25 -6.54 -4.46
N TYR A 33 -1.00 -5.41 -3.80
CA TYR A 33 -0.79 -4.13 -4.44
C TYR A 33 0.14 -3.24 -3.62
N THR A 34 0.91 -2.40 -4.30
CA THR A 34 1.73 -1.34 -3.73
C THR A 34 1.49 -0.06 -4.52
N GLY A 35 1.34 1.06 -3.83
CA GLY A 35 1.09 2.35 -4.47
C GLY A 35 1.70 3.53 -3.72
N GLU A 36 1.59 4.71 -4.33
CA GLU A 36 1.92 6.00 -3.74
C GLU A 36 0.76 7.01 -3.81
N GLY A 37 0.82 8.02 -2.94
CA GLY A 37 -0.11 9.15 -2.91
C GLY A 37 -0.57 9.50 -1.49
N ASN A 38 -1.65 10.28 -1.41
CA ASN A 38 -2.30 10.59 -0.13
C ASN A 38 -2.84 9.30 0.51
N ILE A 39 -2.31 8.95 1.68
CA ILE A 39 -2.57 7.66 2.34
C ILE A 39 -4.07 7.50 2.65
N LYS A 40 -4.69 8.51 3.25
CA LYS A 40 -6.12 8.47 3.62
C LYS A 40 -7.01 8.28 2.39
N GLU A 41 -6.80 9.08 1.35
CA GLU A 41 -7.63 9.02 0.14
C GLU A 41 -7.44 7.69 -0.62
N ARG A 42 -6.19 7.28 -0.82
CA ARG A 42 -5.87 6.06 -1.58
C ARG A 42 -6.42 4.81 -0.90
N ILE A 43 -6.22 4.65 0.41
CA ILE A 43 -6.71 3.48 1.14
C ILE A 43 -8.24 3.48 1.20
N SER A 44 -8.87 4.65 1.39
CA SER A 44 -10.33 4.78 1.36
C SER A 44 -10.91 4.38 0.01
N ALA A 45 -10.26 4.75 -1.10
CA ALA A 45 -10.71 4.40 -2.45
C ALA A 45 -10.64 2.90 -2.74
N HIS A 46 -9.65 2.20 -2.17
CA HIS A 46 -9.61 0.74 -2.28
C HIS A 46 -10.77 0.10 -1.52
N LYS A 47 -11.16 0.60 -0.33
CA LYS A 47 -12.24 0.01 0.47
C LYS A 47 -13.60 0.09 -0.22
N ARG A 48 -13.82 1.11 -1.05
CA ARG A 48 -15.05 1.29 -1.84
C ARG A 48 -15.15 0.36 -3.05
N ASN A 49 -14.08 -0.35 -3.41
CA ASN A 49 -14.13 -1.36 -4.45
C ASN A 49 -14.42 -2.73 -3.84
N ASP A 50 -15.67 -3.18 -3.89
CA ASP A 50 -16.08 -4.52 -3.47
C ASP A 50 -15.30 -5.64 -4.17
N ASP A 51 -14.88 -5.42 -5.42
CA ASP A 51 -14.01 -6.32 -6.19
C ASP A 51 -12.62 -6.51 -5.58
N LYS A 52 -12.12 -5.54 -4.80
CA LYS A 52 -10.77 -5.57 -4.22
C LYS A 52 -10.86 -5.86 -2.74
N GLN A 53 -11.14 -7.11 -2.40
CA GLN A 53 -11.14 -7.60 -1.02
C GLN A 53 -9.72 -7.60 -0.44
N PHE A 54 -9.30 -6.48 0.13
CA PHE A 54 -8.12 -6.43 0.99
C PHE A 54 -8.53 -6.42 2.46
N THR A 55 -7.76 -7.12 3.29
CA THR A 55 -8.04 -7.24 4.73
C THR A 55 -7.19 -6.31 5.57
N ASP A 56 -5.99 -6.01 5.10
CA ASP A 56 -5.02 -5.19 5.83
C ASP A 56 -4.29 -4.26 4.86
N PHE A 57 -3.71 -3.21 5.41
CA PHE A 57 -2.82 -2.32 4.70
C PHE A 57 -1.65 -1.91 5.61
N THR A 58 -0.59 -1.41 4.99
CA THR A 58 0.49 -0.71 5.69
C THR A 58 0.89 0.52 4.92
N TYR A 59 1.38 1.54 5.60
CA TYR A 59 1.82 2.77 4.96
C TYR A 59 3.10 3.31 5.58
N ASN A 60 3.82 4.10 4.80
CA ASN A 60 4.93 4.92 5.26
C ASN A 60 4.75 6.33 4.70
N LEU A 61 4.79 7.34 5.57
CA LEU A 61 4.75 8.73 5.14
C LEU A 61 6.08 9.11 4.52
N GLU A 62 6.02 9.71 3.32
CA GLU A 62 7.19 10.18 2.61
C GLU A 62 6.77 11.39 1.76
N PRO A 63 7.13 12.62 2.16
CA PRO A 63 6.72 13.82 1.45
C PRO A 63 7.40 13.93 0.07
N SER A 64 8.60 13.36 -0.10
CA SER A 64 9.33 13.46 -1.36
C SER A 64 8.73 12.57 -2.44
N VAL A 65 8.22 13.17 -3.52
CA VAL A 65 7.71 12.46 -4.70
C VAL A 65 8.78 11.51 -5.29
N LYS A 66 10.03 11.97 -5.37
CA LYS A 66 11.13 11.17 -5.93
C LYS A 66 11.35 9.90 -5.09
N LYS A 67 11.47 10.05 -3.76
CA LYS A 67 11.66 8.90 -2.87
C LYS A 67 10.46 7.96 -2.89
N ARG A 68 9.23 8.49 -2.96
CA ARG A 68 8.02 7.65 -3.05
C ARG A 68 8.06 6.74 -4.26
N LYS A 69 8.42 7.27 -5.44
CA LYS A 69 8.54 6.48 -6.66
C LYS A 69 9.61 5.41 -6.54
N GLU A 70 10.79 5.77 -6.03
CA GLU A 70 11.89 4.83 -5.83
C GLU A 70 11.48 3.68 -4.86
N ILE A 71 10.75 4.01 -3.79
CA ILE A 71 10.24 3.03 -2.82
C ILE A 71 9.18 2.13 -3.48
N GLU A 72 8.25 2.70 -4.24
CA GLU A 72 7.21 1.96 -4.95
C GLU A 72 7.85 0.98 -5.95
N GLU A 73 8.74 1.45 -6.82
CA GLU A 73 9.43 0.61 -7.80
C GLU A 73 10.23 -0.51 -7.14
N LYS A 74 10.95 -0.20 -6.06
CA LYS A 74 11.70 -1.20 -5.29
C LYS A 74 10.77 -2.27 -4.70
N ARG A 75 9.60 -1.88 -4.20
CA ARG A 75 8.60 -2.81 -3.66
C ARG A 75 7.94 -3.64 -4.74
N ILE A 76 7.63 -3.06 -5.90
CA ILE A 76 7.08 -3.79 -7.05
C ILE A 76 8.09 -4.83 -7.54
N LYS A 77 9.36 -4.46 -7.71
CA LYS A 77 10.43 -5.39 -8.12
C LYS A 77 10.63 -6.51 -7.09
N LYS A 78 10.60 -6.19 -5.80
CA LYS A 78 10.83 -7.15 -4.71
C LYS A 78 9.66 -8.11 -4.50
N ASN A 79 8.44 -7.60 -4.44
CA ASN A 79 7.27 -8.36 -4.00
C ASN A 79 6.41 -8.86 -5.17
N LYS A 80 6.63 -8.34 -6.39
CA LYS A 80 5.86 -8.64 -7.62
C LYS A 80 4.34 -8.72 -7.37
N PRO A 81 3.74 -7.67 -6.78
CA PRO A 81 2.33 -7.70 -6.40
C PRO A 81 1.44 -7.91 -7.64
N PRO A 82 0.51 -8.89 -7.62
CA PRO A 82 -0.27 -9.31 -8.78
C PRO A 82 -1.16 -8.21 -9.37
N LEU A 83 -1.61 -7.25 -8.57
CA LEU A 83 -2.51 -6.18 -9.03
C LEU A 83 -1.77 -4.93 -9.52
N ASN A 84 -0.47 -4.81 -9.28
CA ASN A 84 0.31 -3.81 -9.97
C ASN A 84 0.49 -4.30 -11.40
N LYS A 85 -0.11 -3.59 -12.37
CA LYS A 85 0.18 -3.82 -13.80
C LYS A 85 1.69 -3.81 -13.95
N GLN A 86 2.29 -4.97 -14.14
CA GLN A 86 3.70 -5.06 -14.47
C GLN A 86 3.81 -4.35 -15.82
N LYS A 87 4.46 -3.19 -15.84
CA LYS A 87 4.82 -2.57 -17.11
C LYS A 87 5.73 -3.59 -17.80
N LYS A 88 5.18 -4.25 -18.82
CA LYS A 88 5.95 -5.09 -19.75
C LYS A 88 7.02 -4.23 -20.40
#